data_AF-A0A3D0CGF0-F1
#
_entry.id   AF-A0A3D0CGF0-F1
#
_cell.length_a   1.000
_cell.length_b   1.000
_cell.length_c   1.000
_cell.angle_alpha   90.00
_cell.angle_beta   90.00
_cell.angle_gamma   90.00
#
_symmetry.space_group_name_H-M   'P 1'
#
loop_
_entity.id
_entity.type
_entity.pdbx_description
1 polymer ?
#
loop_
_entity_poly.entity_id
_entity_poly.type
_entity_poly.pdbx_seq_one_letter_code
_entity_poly.pdbx_strand_id
1 'polypeptide(L)'
;MYMFKSTIQLLLISSLLLISACNDNSNTEAKALKAAVPAKTTAPAKNEQATKILYITSVGWFHDYQQQIKTISNSINQYMNADIDVIVGDIERLKTTDFSNGYDLLIYNFCHAAQRDDALVQSLISPIVEQGIPLIALHCAMHSFQFDSQWAEFLGLHTLRHEKQRDITVEKVGEHALTKAFPDSWDLASDELYITLSKNENAIALLQSYGVETKQNHTQAWLYKSGQGNIIGTTLGHNESTLKNANFQCFLANSIQYLLGLELTTSANPAFASSVNLLSKGVIYPDQQEKKCVIHNMFSIGGEKVKSCVASQCTDSSKIAQCTAQCQQDNPWPVPESLREACQNNELTAPN
;
A
#
# COMPACT_ATOMS: atom_id res chain seq x y z
N MET A 1 5.71 34.90 -68.70
CA MET A 1 4.61 35.73 -68.17
C MET A 1 3.84 34.92 -67.14
N TYR A 2 3.76 35.42 -65.90
CA TYR A 2 2.96 34.99 -64.73
C TYR A 2 3.20 33.57 -64.18
N MET A 3 3.99 33.35 -63.11
CA MET A 3 3.72 33.59 -61.67
C MET A 3 2.35 33.12 -61.18
N PHE A 4 2.33 32.13 -60.26
CA PHE A 4 1.60 32.19 -58.99
C PHE A 4 2.21 31.24 -57.95
N LYS A 5 2.46 31.79 -56.76
CA LYS A 5 2.86 31.11 -55.51
C LYS A 5 1.69 30.30 -54.96
N SER A 6 1.97 29.19 -54.28
CA SER A 6 1.16 28.80 -53.12
C SER A 6 1.98 28.06 -52.07
N THR A 7 2.12 28.73 -50.93
CA THR A 7 2.65 28.26 -49.65
C THR A 7 1.73 27.20 -49.05
N ILE A 8 2.28 26.06 -48.65
CA ILE A 8 1.62 25.11 -47.73
C ILE A 8 2.25 25.28 -46.36
N GLN A 9 1.40 25.67 -45.42
CA GLN A 9 1.68 25.97 -44.03
C GLN A 9 1.85 24.66 -43.25
N LEU A 10 2.96 24.54 -42.53
CA LEU A 10 3.23 23.43 -41.61
C LEU A 10 2.27 23.57 -40.41
N LEU A 11 1.32 22.64 -40.26
CA LEU A 11 0.49 22.52 -39.07
C LEU A 11 1.28 21.77 -37.99
N LEU A 12 1.71 22.52 -36.96
CA LEU A 12 2.14 21.96 -35.68
C LEU A 12 0.98 21.20 -35.06
N ILE A 13 1.12 19.88 -34.94
CA ILE A 13 0.24 19.05 -34.11
C ILE A 13 0.62 19.34 -32.66
N SER A 14 -0.17 20.16 -31.97
CA SER A 14 -0.07 20.26 -30.51
C SER A 14 -0.55 18.93 -29.92
N SER A 15 0.35 18.20 -29.30
CA SER A 15 0.04 17.06 -28.44
C SER A 15 -0.87 17.55 -27.30
N LEU A 16 -2.16 17.22 -27.33
CA LEU A 16 -3.02 17.35 -26.17
C LEU A 16 -2.47 16.42 -25.08
N LEU A 17 -1.81 16.99 -24.08
CA LEU A 17 -1.59 16.35 -22.80
C LEU A 17 -2.97 16.15 -22.16
N LEU A 18 -3.44 14.90 -22.11
CA LEU A 18 -4.58 14.50 -21.30
C LEU A 18 -4.17 14.67 -19.83
N ILE A 19 -4.51 15.81 -19.24
CA ILE A 19 -4.41 16.05 -17.80
C ILE A 19 -5.51 15.21 -17.17
N SER A 20 -5.15 14.05 -16.61
CA SER A 20 -6.07 13.19 -15.87
C SER A 20 -6.38 13.86 -14.53
N ALA A 21 -7.46 14.65 -14.49
CA ALA A 21 -8.08 15.07 -13.24
C ALA A 21 -8.68 13.85 -12.53
N CYS A 22 -8.76 13.87 -11.19
CA CYS A 22 -9.63 12.94 -10.47
C CYS A 22 -11.04 13.18 -11.03
N ASN A 23 -11.73 12.14 -11.50
CA ASN A 23 -12.85 12.26 -12.46
C ASN A 23 -14.01 13.11 -11.91
N ASP A 24 -14.03 14.41 -12.21
CA ASP A 24 -15.02 15.39 -11.72
C ASP A 24 -16.22 15.45 -12.68
N ASN A 25 -17.30 14.74 -12.33
CA ASN A 25 -18.64 15.01 -12.88
C ASN A 25 -19.49 15.64 -11.76
N SER A 26 -19.55 16.97 -11.75
CA SER A 26 -20.40 17.73 -10.82
C SER A 26 -21.81 17.93 -11.36
N ASN A 27 -22.82 17.84 -10.48
CA ASN A 27 -24.01 18.70 -10.45
C ASN A 27 -24.94 18.33 -9.28
N THR A 28 -25.02 19.16 -8.24
CA THR A 28 -26.22 19.94 -7.85
C THR A 28 -26.07 20.57 -6.47
N GLU A 29 -26.63 21.78 -6.34
CA GLU A 29 -26.65 22.65 -5.16
C GLU A 29 -27.39 22.02 -3.97
N ALA A 30 -26.79 22.07 -2.76
CA ALA A 30 -27.53 21.88 -1.52
C ALA A 30 -27.02 22.79 -0.39
N LYS A 31 -27.99 23.43 0.27
CA LYS A 31 -27.88 24.44 1.32
C LYS A 31 -27.16 23.90 2.57
N ALA A 32 -26.16 24.65 3.03
CA ALA A 32 -25.33 24.34 4.18
C ALA A 32 -26.03 24.52 5.54
N LEU A 33 -25.83 23.55 6.44
CA LEU A 33 -25.92 23.71 7.90
C LEU A 33 -24.49 23.68 8.46
N LYS A 34 -24.10 24.77 9.14
CA LYS A 34 -22.75 25.02 9.63
C LYS A 34 -22.45 24.19 10.89
N ALA A 35 -21.44 23.34 10.82
CA ALA A 35 -20.60 23.02 11.97
C ALA A 35 -19.32 23.89 11.89
N ALA A 36 -18.96 24.51 13.00
CA ALA A 36 -17.86 25.47 13.06
C ALA A 36 -16.50 24.76 12.89
N VAL A 37 -15.93 24.88 11.70
CA VAL A 37 -14.48 24.69 11.47
C VAL A 37 -13.79 25.96 11.95
N PRO A 38 -12.72 25.90 12.76
CA PRO A 38 -11.93 27.08 13.05
C PRO A 38 -11.31 27.57 11.75
N ALA A 39 -11.72 28.77 11.31
CA ALA A 39 -11.14 29.46 10.18
C ALA A 39 -9.66 29.76 10.48
N LYS A 40 -8.76 28.98 9.87
CA LYS A 40 -7.35 29.36 9.77
C LYS A 40 -7.22 30.28 8.57
N THR A 41 -6.90 31.53 8.89
CA THR A 41 -6.23 32.52 8.07
C THR A 41 -5.30 31.89 7.04
N THR A 42 -5.38 32.39 5.81
CA THR A 42 -4.45 32.13 4.70
C THR A 42 -3.02 32.07 5.20
N ALA A 43 -2.48 30.86 5.32
CA ALA A 43 -1.07 30.64 5.59
C ALA A 43 -0.27 31.11 4.36
N PRO A 44 0.88 31.78 4.56
CA PRO A 44 1.77 32.13 3.46
C PRO A 44 2.26 30.85 2.77
N ALA A 45 2.49 30.93 1.46
CA ALA A 45 3.01 29.84 0.61
C ALA A 45 4.15 29.10 1.32
N LYS A 46 3.88 27.86 1.72
CA LYS A 46 4.80 27.04 2.51
C LYS A 46 5.82 26.39 1.57
N ASN A 47 6.98 27.05 1.47
CA ASN A 47 8.32 26.59 1.07
C ASN A 47 8.45 25.67 -0.17
N GLU A 48 9.24 26.09 -1.17
CA GLU A 48 9.64 25.34 -2.40
C GLU A 48 10.37 24.00 -2.14
N GLN A 49 10.62 23.63 -0.88
CA GLN A 49 11.41 22.45 -0.54
C GLN A 49 10.60 21.16 -0.74
N ALA A 50 11.18 20.21 -1.47
CA ALA A 50 10.57 18.91 -1.73
C ALA A 50 10.28 18.15 -0.43
N THR A 51 9.10 17.53 -0.33
CA THR A 51 8.72 16.63 0.76
C THR A 51 9.65 15.42 0.77
N LYS A 52 10.29 15.15 1.90
CA LYS A 52 11.20 14.02 2.08
C LYS A 52 10.40 12.77 2.47
N ILE A 53 10.35 11.79 1.58
CA ILE A 53 9.61 10.55 1.80
C ILE A 53 10.59 9.39 1.87
N LEU A 54 10.46 8.54 2.88
CA LEU A 54 11.12 7.24 2.88
C LEU A 54 10.12 6.14 2.54
N TYR A 55 10.35 5.49 1.41
CA TYR A 55 9.59 4.35 0.94
C TYR A 55 10.34 3.06 1.28
N ILE A 56 9.78 2.28 2.20
CA ILE A 56 10.28 0.97 2.62
C ILE A 56 9.50 -0.15 1.93
N THR A 57 10.24 -1.03 1.25
CA THR A 57 9.70 -2.18 0.52
C THR A 57 10.61 -3.40 0.61
N SER A 58 10.24 -4.50 -0.05
CA SER A 58 11.04 -5.73 -0.08
C SER A 58 11.39 -6.15 -1.51
N VAL A 59 12.19 -7.21 -1.65
CA VAL A 59 12.52 -7.77 -2.98
C VAL A 59 11.31 -8.45 -3.65
N GLY A 60 10.27 -8.77 -2.89
CA GLY A 60 8.96 -9.19 -3.40
C GLY A 60 8.86 -10.65 -3.81
N TRP A 61 8.29 -11.47 -2.93
CA TRP A 61 7.88 -12.84 -3.26
C TRP A 61 6.50 -12.86 -3.92
N PHE A 62 5.56 -12.12 -3.34
CA PHE A 62 4.15 -12.12 -3.74
C PHE A 62 3.78 -10.95 -4.67
N HIS A 63 4.59 -9.89 -4.69
CA HIS A 63 4.38 -8.70 -5.52
C HIS A 63 5.64 -8.32 -6.30
N ASP A 64 5.46 -7.54 -7.35
CA ASP A 64 6.56 -6.96 -8.14
C ASP A 64 6.95 -5.59 -7.60
N TYR A 65 7.59 -5.56 -6.42
CA TYR A 65 7.99 -4.30 -5.79
C TYR A 65 8.97 -3.49 -6.66
N GLN A 66 9.77 -4.13 -7.51
CA GLN A 66 10.63 -3.43 -8.46
C GLN A 66 9.82 -2.53 -9.40
N GLN A 67 8.71 -3.05 -9.92
CA GLN A 67 7.79 -2.27 -10.75
C GLN A 67 6.98 -1.28 -9.90
N GLN A 68 6.48 -1.70 -8.73
CA GLN A 68 5.66 -0.84 -7.88
C GLN A 68 6.41 0.40 -7.37
N ILE A 69 7.71 0.32 -7.08
CA ILE A 69 8.54 1.49 -6.73
C ILE A 69 8.43 2.55 -7.83
N LYS A 70 8.62 2.15 -9.09
CA LYS A 70 8.54 3.07 -10.24
C LYS A 70 7.15 3.67 -10.36
N THR A 71 6.12 2.84 -10.31
CA THR A 71 4.73 3.28 -10.52
C THR A 71 4.26 4.22 -9.41
N ILE A 72 4.49 3.87 -8.15
CA ILE A 72 4.07 4.66 -6.99
C ILE A 72 4.87 5.95 -6.88
N SER A 73 6.20 5.91 -7.03
CA SER A 73 7.02 7.13 -6.96
C SER A 73 6.69 8.11 -8.09
N ASN A 74 6.48 7.61 -9.32
CA ASN A 74 6.03 8.45 -10.42
C ASN A 74 4.63 9.03 -10.16
N SER A 75 3.72 8.22 -9.62
CA SER A 75 2.39 8.69 -9.21
C SER A 75 2.49 9.81 -8.19
N ILE A 76 3.30 9.68 -7.14
CA ILE A 76 3.42 10.73 -6.12
C ILE A 76 4.00 12.01 -6.74
N ASN A 77 5.08 11.89 -7.50
CA ASN A 77 5.75 13.03 -8.14
C ASN A 77 4.90 13.70 -9.23
N GLN A 78 3.83 13.06 -9.72
CA GLN A 78 2.87 13.72 -10.60
C GLN A 78 1.97 14.72 -9.87
N TYR A 79 1.79 14.63 -8.56
CA TYR A 79 0.84 15.45 -7.80
C TYR A 79 1.49 16.38 -6.79
N MET A 80 2.76 16.16 -6.45
CA MET A 80 3.52 16.99 -5.52
C MET A 80 5.02 16.92 -5.78
N ASN A 81 5.75 17.92 -5.28
CA ASN A 81 7.22 17.92 -5.25
C ASN A 81 7.71 17.03 -4.10
N ALA A 82 8.10 15.79 -4.39
CA ALA A 82 8.65 14.86 -3.42
C ALA A 82 10.05 14.38 -3.80
N ASP A 83 10.87 14.18 -2.77
CA ASP A 83 12.14 13.49 -2.87
C ASP A 83 12.02 12.16 -2.14
N ILE A 84 12.02 11.07 -2.91
CA ILE A 84 11.65 9.75 -2.44
C ILE A 84 12.89 8.87 -2.34
N ASP A 85 13.32 8.61 -1.12
CA ASP A 85 14.33 7.61 -0.86
C ASP A 85 13.68 6.24 -0.69
N VAL A 86 14.34 5.19 -1.19
CA VAL A 86 13.79 3.84 -1.19
C VAL A 86 14.73 2.85 -0.49
N ILE A 87 14.21 2.13 0.50
CA ILE A 87 14.88 0.96 1.10
C ILE A 87 14.18 -0.30 0.57
N VAL A 88 14.96 -1.23 0.01
CA VAL A 88 14.46 -2.50 -0.53
C VAL A 88 15.11 -3.66 0.22
N GLY A 89 14.33 -4.33 1.07
CA GLY A 89 14.71 -5.59 1.71
C GLY A 89 15.92 -5.52 2.66
N ASP A 90 16.32 -4.33 3.10
CA ASP A 90 17.49 -4.11 3.98
C ASP A 90 17.07 -4.18 5.46
N ILE A 91 16.72 -5.39 5.91
CA ILE A 91 16.22 -5.64 7.27
C ILE A 91 17.22 -5.18 8.34
N GLU A 92 18.51 -5.43 8.13
CA GLU A 92 19.54 -5.05 9.10
C GLU A 92 19.62 -3.52 9.26
N ARG A 93 19.55 -2.76 8.16
CA ARG A 93 19.46 -1.30 8.25
C ARG A 93 18.24 -0.85 9.05
N LEU A 94 17.07 -1.44 8.77
CA LEU A 94 15.83 -1.09 9.48
C LEU A 94 15.95 -1.32 10.98
N LYS A 95 16.62 -2.41 11.39
CA LYS A 95 16.79 -2.75 12.81
C LYS A 95 17.86 -1.92 13.53
N THR A 96 18.91 -1.52 12.83
CA THR A 96 20.15 -1.01 13.47
C THR A 96 20.37 0.49 13.30
N THR A 97 19.58 1.15 12.47
CA THR A 97 19.71 2.59 12.20
C THR A 97 18.45 3.34 12.58
N ASP A 98 18.58 4.64 12.85
CA ASP A 98 17.43 5.56 12.84
C ASP A 98 17.06 5.89 11.40
N PHE A 99 16.48 4.88 10.72
CA PHE A 99 16.17 4.97 9.29
C PHE A 99 15.17 6.09 8.98
N SER A 100 14.34 6.47 9.95
CA SER A 100 13.28 7.47 9.81
C SER A 100 13.75 8.91 9.96
N ASN A 101 14.93 9.15 10.54
CA ASN A 101 15.41 10.49 10.82
C ASN A 101 15.52 11.35 9.55
N GLY A 102 14.95 12.56 9.60
CA GLY A 102 15.02 13.53 8.52
C GLY A 102 13.97 13.37 7.41
N TYR A 103 13.05 12.40 7.53
CA TYR A 103 11.92 12.25 6.62
C TYR A 103 10.64 12.87 7.18
N ASP A 104 9.84 13.46 6.30
CA ASP A 104 8.54 14.06 6.64
C ASP A 104 7.46 12.97 6.77
N LEU A 105 7.58 11.88 6.03
CA LEU A 105 6.60 10.79 5.96
C LEU A 105 7.26 9.45 5.56
N LEU A 106 6.71 8.36 6.08
CA LEU A 106 7.08 6.99 5.71
C LEU A 106 6.02 6.34 4.81
N ILE A 107 6.44 5.47 3.90
CA ILE A 107 5.56 4.57 3.13
C ILE A 107 6.01 3.14 3.39
N TYR A 108 5.12 2.30 3.91
CA TYR A 108 5.34 0.86 4.05
C TYR A 108 4.59 0.11 2.96
N ASN A 109 5.34 -0.56 2.09
CA ASN A 109 4.79 -1.44 1.06
C ASN A 109 5.70 -2.65 0.86
N PHE A 110 5.56 -3.61 1.76
CA PHE A 110 6.28 -4.88 1.78
C PHE A 110 5.33 -5.99 2.22
N CYS A 111 5.73 -7.25 2.05
CA CYS A 111 4.98 -8.39 2.55
C CYS A 111 5.88 -9.32 3.35
N HIS A 112 5.77 -9.23 4.68
CA HIS A 112 6.55 -10.01 5.64
C HIS A 112 5.64 -10.92 6.46
N ALA A 113 4.71 -11.61 5.80
CA ALA A 113 3.64 -12.38 6.45
C ALA A 113 4.12 -13.40 7.48
N ALA A 114 5.18 -14.13 7.15
CA ALA A 114 5.76 -15.15 8.03
C ALA A 114 6.90 -14.64 8.91
N GLN A 115 7.30 -13.36 8.80
CA GLN A 115 8.41 -12.81 9.58
C GLN A 115 8.03 -12.69 11.06
N ARG A 116 8.98 -12.98 11.95
CA ARG A 116 8.78 -13.07 13.42
C ARG A 116 9.93 -12.41 14.20
N ASP A 117 10.59 -11.44 13.58
CA ASP A 117 11.66 -10.69 14.23
C ASP A 117 11.03 -9.50 14.98
N ASP A 118 10.82 -9.69 16.29
CA ASP A 118 10.21 -8.67 17.16
C ASP A 118 10.99 -7.35 17.12
N ALA A 119 12.32 -7.41 17.00
CA ALA A 119 13.13 -6.20 16.95
C ALA A 119 12.87 -5.41 15.65
N LEU A 120 12.64 -6.10 14.53
CA LEU A 120 12.21 -5.45 13.29
C LEU A 120 10.81 -4.84 13.42
N VAL A 121 9.85 -5.57 14.02
CA VAL A 121 8.48 -5.05 14.23
C VAL A 121 8.52 -3.77 15.05
N GLN A 122 9.22 -3.78 16.19
CA GLN A 122 9.34 -2.61 17.06
C GLN A 122 10.05 -1.44 16.37
N SER A 123 11.11 -1.71 15.60
CA SER A 123 11.81 -0.70 14.80
C SER A 123 10.89 -0.01 13.79
N LEU A 124 9.98 -0.75 13.15
CA LEU A 124 9.01 -0.20 12.20
C LEU A 124 7.87 0.56 12.89
N ILE A 125 7.48 0.18 14.10
CA ILE A 125 6.38 0.84 14.83
C ILE A 125 6.83 2.16 15.49
N SER A 126 8.01 2.17 16.11
CA SER A 126 8.48 3.26 16.99
C SER A 126 8.45 4.66 16.32
N PRO A 127 8.92 4.87 15.08
CA PRO A 127 8.91 6.20 14.46
C PRO A 127 7.51 6.83 14.35
N ILE A 128 6.48 6.01 14.14
CA ILE A 128 5.10 6.47 14.05
C ILE A 128 4.53 6.70 15.46
N VAL A 129 4.63 5.69 16.33
CA VAL A 129 3.96 5.71 17.64
C VAL A 129 4.62 6.68 18.61
N GLU A 130 5.95 6.76 18.61
CA GLU A 130 6.74 7.52 19.58
C GLU A 130 7.17 8.88 19.07
N GLN A 131 7.51 9.00 17.78
CA GLN A 131 8.00 10.26 17.22
C GLN A 131 6.92 11.03 16.46
N GLY A 132 5.82 10.37 16.10
CA GLY A 132 4.69 10.98 15.42
C GLY A 132 4.87 11.15 13.91
N ILE A 133 5.85 10.46 13.31
CA ILE A 133 6.07 10.52 11.87
C ILE A 133 4.85 9.90 11.16
N PRO A 134 4.19 10.61 10.23
CA PRO A 134 3.06 10.06 9.51
C PRO A 134 3.43 8.87 8.61
N LEU A 135 2.48 7.96 8.41
CA LEU A 135 2.68 6.75 7.62
C LEU A 135 1.58 6.52 6.58
N ILE A 136 1.98 6.11 5.39
CA ILE A 136 1.12 5.41 4.43
C ILE A 136 1.41 3.91 4.52
N ALA A 137 0.42 3.10 4.85
CA ALA A 137 0.52 1.64 4.86
C ALA A 137 -0.22 1.04 3.64
N LEU A 138 0.50 0.36 2.76
CA LEU A 138 -0.02 -0.10 1.47
C LEU A 138 -0.16 -1.62 1.40
N HIS A 139 -1.33 -2.06 0.94
CA HIS A 139 -1.65 -3.40 0.48
C HIS A 139 -1.11 -4.53 1.40
N CYS A 140 -0.02 -5.20 1.00
CA CYS A 140 0.52 -6.35 1.74
C CYS A 140 1.17 -5.96 3.08
N ALA A 141 1.39 -4.66 3.34
CA ALA A 141 1.86 -4.20 4.64
C ALA A 141 0.92 -4.68 5.77
N MET A 142 -0.39 -4.72 5.54
CA MET A 142 -1.36 -5.21 6.53
C MET A 142 -1.23 -6.71 6.81
N HIS A 143 -0.79 -7.49 5.83
CA HIS A 143 -0.62 -8.94 5.97
C HIS A 143 0.78 -9.32 6.46
N SER A 144 1.62 -8.34 6.80
CA SER A 144 2.93 -8.57 7.41
C SER A 144 2.81 -8.95 8.89
N PHE A 145 3.77 -9.72 9.40
CA PHE A 145 3.87 -10.09 10.81
C PHE A 145 2.58 -10.73 11.39
N GLN A 146 1.98 -11.68 10.67
CA GLN A 146 0.65 -12.25 11.01
C GLN A 146 0.58 -12.93 12.38
N PHE A 147 1.73 -13.21 13.00
CA PHE A 147 1.84 -13.86 14.30
C PHE A 147 2.09 -12.87 15.45
N ASP A 148 2.20 -11.57 15.15
CA ASP A 148 2.32 -10.50 16.14
C ASP A 148 1.06 -9.61 16.10
N SER A 149 0.21 -9.72 17.13
CA SER A 149 -1.03 -8.94 17.21
C SER A 149 -0.79 -7.44 17.27
N GLN A 150 0.39 -7.00 17.72
CA GLN A 150 0.74 -5.58 17.80
C GLN A 150 0.71 -4.92 16.42
N TRP A 151 0.99 -5.66 15.35
CA TRP A 151 1.01 -5.09 14.01
C TRP A 151 -0.39 -4.65 13.54
N ALA A 152 -1.41 -5.50 13.77
CA ALA A 152 -2.79 -5.14 13.44
C ALA A 152 -3.33 -4.01 14.32
N GLU A 153 -2.98 -4.00 15.61
CA GLU A 153 -3.32 -2.91 16.54
C GLU A 153 -2.67 -1.59 16.13
N PHE A 154 -1.40 -1.63 15.74
CA PHE A 154 -0.63 -0.52 15.22
C PHE A 154 -1.29 0.10 13.98
N LEU A 155 -1.72 -0.72 13.02
CA LEU A 155 -2.37 -0.26 11.80
C LEU A 155 -3.84 0.15 12.00
N GLY A 156 -4.49 -0.30 13.07
CA GLY A 156 -5.89 -0.01 13.37
C GLY A 156 -6.91 -0.79 12.54
N LEU A 157 -6.44 -1.74 11.71
CA LEU A 157 -7.28 -2.65 10.93
C LEU A 157 -6.66 -4.05 10.96
N HIS A 158 -7.46 -5.05 11.32
CA HIS A 158 -7.07 -6.44 11.28
C HIS A 158 -7.66 -7.11 10.03
N THR A 159 -6.77 -7.60 9.17
CA THR A 159 -7.09 -8.38 7.97
C THR A 159 -5.98 -9.40 7.76
N LEU A 160 -6.35 -10.64 7.43
CA LEU A 160 -5.38 -11.71 7.15
C LEU A 160 -5.67 -12.45 5.85
N ARG A 161 -6.81 -12.17 5.20
CA ARG A 161 -7.28 -12.91 4.03
C ARG A 161 -7.98 -11.96 3.08
N HIS A 162 -8.14 -12.42 1.85
CA HIS A 162 -8.82 -11.70 0.79
C HIS A 162 -9.75 -12.65 0.03
N GLU A 163 -10.76 -12.08 -0.62
CA GLU A 163 -11.54 -12.78 -1.64
C GLU A 163 -10.68 -13.04 -2.87
N LYS A 164 -11.15 -13.89 -3.78
CA LYS A 164 -10.50 -14.07 -5.07
C LYS A 164 -10.41 -12.73 -5.81
N GLN A 165 -9.24 -12.49 -6.42
CA GLN A 165 -9.00 -11.31 -7.25
C GLN A 165 -10.05 -11.17 -8.36
N ARG A 166 -10.59 -9.96 -8.51
CA ARG A 166 -11.66 -9.60 -9.45
C ARG A 166 -11.73 -8.09 -9.65
N ASP A 167 -12.65 -7.64 -10.48
CA ASP A 167 -13.09 -6.25 -10.49
C ASP A 167 -13.74 -5.86 -9.16
N ILE A 168 -13.44 -4.64 -8.72
CA ILE A 168 -13.90 -4.10 -7.45
C ILE A 168 -14.40 -2.67 -7.67
N THR A 169 -15.66 -2.43 -7.28
CA THR A 169 -16.16 -1.06 -7.10
C THR A 169 -15.74 -0.57 -5.71
N VAL A 170 -15.04 0.55 -5.68
CA VAL A 170 -14.62 1.27 -4.47
C VAL A 170 -15.60 2.42 -4.24
N GLU A 171 -16.11 2.52 -3.01
CA GLU A 171 -17.09 3.53 -2.59
C GLU A 171 -16.50 4.43 -1.51
N LYS A 172 -16.82 5.72 -1.56
CA LYS A 172 -16.53 6.66 -0.46
C LYS A 172 -17.36 6.32 0.77
N VAL A 173 -16.74 6.44 1.95
CA VAL A 173 -17.42 6.31 3.23
C VAL A 173 -17.55 7.69 3.88
N GLY A 174 -18.77 8.23 3.87
CA GLY A 174 -19.09 9.52 4.47
C GLY A 174 -18.32 10.70 3.87
N GLU A 175 -18.40 11.84 4.55
CA GLU A 175 -17.72 13.07 4.15
C GLU A 175 -16.38 13.19 4.87
N HIS A 176 -15.29 13.30 4.11
CA HIS A 176 -13.96 13.55 4.67
C HIS A 176 -13.15 14.46 3.72
N ALA A 177 -12.35 15.37 4.28
CA ALA A 177 -11.58 16.33 3.48
C ALA A 177 -10.69 15.66 2.42
N LEU A 178 -10.06 14.53 2.79
CA LEU A 178 -9.24 13.72 1.89
C LEU A 178 -10.03 13.18 0.70
N THR A 179 -11.25 12.69 0.90
CA THR A 179 -12.06 12.03 -0.14
C THR A 179 -13.04 12.97 -0.85
N LYS A 180 -13.08 14.26 -0.47
CA LYS A 180 -14.07 15.22 -0.97
C LYS A 180 -14.05 15.41 -2.48
N ALA A 181 -12.88 15.38 -3.10
CA ALA A 181 -12.69 15.56 -4.55
C ALA A 181 -12.83 14.25 -5.35
N PHE A 182 -13.15 13.13 -4.70
CA PHE A 182 -13.31 11.85 -5.37
C PHE A 182 -14.78 11.63 -5.75
N PRO A 183 -15.06 10.90 -6.84
CA PRO A 183 -16.42 10.44 -7.12
C PRO A 183 -16.95 9.54 -6.00
N ASP A 184 -18.28 9.44 -5.86
CA ASP A 184 -18.94 8.58 -4.85
C ASP A 184 -18.52 7.12 -4.95
N SER A 185 -18.24 6.66 -6.17
CA SER A 185 -17.62 5.37 -6.42
C SER A 185 -16.75 5.38 -7.68
N TRP A 186 -15.83 4.42 -7.78
CA TRP A 186 -15.08 4.12 -9.00
C TRP A 186 -14.68 2.66 -9.07
N ASP A 187 -14.39 2.18 -10.28
CA ASP A 187 -14.05 0.78 -10.51
C ASP A 187 -12.55 0.55 -10.66
N LEU A 188 -12.10 -0.57 -10.12
CA LEU A 188 -10.80 -1.17 -10.36
C LEU A 188 -11.02 -2.43 -11.20
N ALA A 189 -10.28 -2.56 -12.29
CA ALA A 189 -10.42 -3.70 -13.20
C ALA A 189 -9.99 -5.04 -12.55
N SER A 190 -9.04 -5.00 -11.61
CA SER A 190 -8.55 -6.20 -10.93
C SER A 190 -7.79 -5.86 -9.66
N ASP A 191 -8.25 -6.32 -8.50
CA ASP A 191 -7.54 -6.25 -7.22
C ASP A 191 -8.01 -7.36 -6.27
N GLU A 192 -7.33 -7.51 -5.14
CA GLU A 192 -7.69 -8.44 -4.05
C GLU A 192 -8.51 -7.71 -2.98
N LEU A 193 -9.77 -8.10 -2.79
CA LEU A 193 -10.59 -7.52 -1.72
C LEU A 193 -10.20 -8.14 -0.38
N TYR A 194 -9.51 -7.37 0.45
CA TYR A 194 -9.13 -7.80 1.81
C TYR A 194 -10.35 -7.81 2.74
N ILE A 195 -10.50 -8.88 3.51
CA ILE A 195 -11.60 -9.09 4.45
C ILE A 195 -11.24 -8.40 5.77
N THR A 196 -12.04 -7.39 6.15
CA THR A 196 -11.94 -6.74 7.46
C THR A 196 -12.44 -7.69 8.55
N LEU A 197 -11.51 -8.18 9.38
CA LEU A 197 -11.85 -9.02 10.53
C LEU A 197 -12.26 -8.17 11.73
N SER A 198 -11.52 -7.08 11.97
CA SER A 198 -11.87 -6.04 12.93
C SER A 198 -11.22 -4.71 12.54
N LYS A 199 -11.79 -3.62 13.05
CA LYS A 199 -11.30 -2.25 12.86
C LYS A 199 -11.34 -1.55 14.20
N ASN A 200 -10.29 -0.80 14.54
CA ASN A 200 -10.29 0.02 15.74
C ASN A 200 -11.44 1.04 15.68
N GLU A 201 -12.13 1.28 16.79
CA GLU A 201 -13.27 2.20 16.84
C GLU A 201 -12.89 3.64 16.47
N ASN A 202 -11.63 4.03 16.72
CA ASN A 202 -11.10 5.35 16.38
C ASN A 202 -10.55 5.43 14.95
N ALA A 203 -10.51 4.32 14.21
CA ALA A 203 -10.14 4.34 12.80
C ALA A 203 -11.32 4.84 11.95
N ILE A 204 -11.11 5.91 11.20
CA ILE A 204 -12.10 6.52 10.31
C ILE A 204 -12.01 5.81 8.97
N ALA A 205 -13.04 5.06 8.59
CA ALA A 205 -13.11 4.46 7.26
C ALA A 205 -13.31 5.58 6.22
N LEU A 206 -12.51 5.55 5.16
CA LEU A 206 -12.53 6.51 4.07
C LEU A 206 -13.11 5.91 2.80
N LEU A 207 -12.74 4.65 2.52
CA LEU A 207 -13.18 3.88 1.35
C LEU A 207 -13.61 2.48 1.78
N GLN A 208 -14.58 1.90 1.08
CA GLN A 208 -15.05 0.53 1.27
C GLN A 208 -15.36 -0.15 -0.08
N SER A 209 -15.50 -1.47 -0.04
CA SER A 209 -16.00 -2.26 -1.17
C SER A 209 -16.83 -3.44 -0.67
N TYR A 210 -17.82 -3.85 -1.45
CA TYR A 210 -18.63 -5.03 -1.16
C TYR A 210 -17.89 -6.33 -1.50
N GLY A 211 -17.69 -7.19 -0.49
CA GLY A 211 -17.22 -8.55 -0.64
C GLY A 211 -18.34 -9.47 -1.10
N VAL A 212 -18.18 -10.11 -2.27
CA VAL A 212 -19.19 -10.98 -2.87
C VAL A 212 -19.20 -12.38 -2.27
N GLU A 213 -18.06 -12.85 -1.77
CA GLU A 213 -17.91 -14.13 -1.08
C GLU A 213 -18.42 -14.00 0.37
N THR A 214 -18.08 -12.90 1.05
CA THR A 214 -18.53 -12.65 2.43
C THR A 214 -19.92 -12.04 2.52
N LYS A 215 -20.42 -11.46 1.43
CA LYS A 215 -21.68 -10.68 1.35
C LYS A 215 -21.73 -9.48 2.29
N GLN A 216 -20.61 -8.77 2.47
CA GLN A 216 -20.45 -7.68 3.44
C GLN A 216 -19.53 -6.59 2.90
N ASN A 217 -19.70 -5.35 3.37
CA ASN A 217 -18.76 -4.27 3.05
C ASN A 217 -17.50 -4.38 3.91
N HIS A 218 -16.34 -4.19 3.27
CA HIS A 218 -15.04 -4.21 3.91
C HIS A 218 -14.34 -2.87 3.74
N THR A 219 -13.64 -2.43 4.78
CA THR A 219 -12.86 -1.19 4.74
C THR A 219 -11.68 -1.38 3.78
N GLN A 220 -11.56 -0.50 2.79
CA GLN A 220 -10.47 -0.52 1.82
C GLN A 220 -9.45 0.60 2.03
N ALA A 221 -9.84 1.70 2.67
CA ALA A 221 -8.90 2.72 3.15
C ALA A 221 -9.41 3.39 4.42
N TRP A 222 -8.50 3.80 5.29
CA TRP A 222 -8.84 4.39 6.58
C TRP A 222 -7.76 5.35 7.09
N LEU A 223 -8.17 6.29 7.94
CA LEU A 223 -7.29 7.14 8.74
C LEU A 223 -7.31 6.64 10.18
N TYR A 224 -6.14 6.48 10.80
CA TYR A 224 -6.02 6.02 12.18
C TYR A 224 -4.87 6.73 12.89
N LYS A 225 -5.09 7.13 14.15
CA LYS A 225 -4.02 7.68 15.00
C LYS A 225 -3.42 6.55 15.83
N SER A 226 -2.14 6.27 15.60
CA SER A 226 -1.38 5.23 16.29
C SER A 226 -0.30 5.90 17.14
N GLY A 227 -0.49 5.92 18.45
CA GLY A 227 0.33 6.74 19.35
C GLY A 227 0.29 8.23 18.98
N GLN A 228 1.46 8.80 18.70
CA GLN A 228 1.58 10.21 18.31
C GLN A 228 1.33 10.43 16.81
N GLY A 229 1.54 9.42 15.97
CA GLY A 229 1.49 9.50 14.52
C GLY A 229 0.12 9.19 13.92
N ASN A 230 -0.09 9.67 12.69
CA ASN A 230 -1.27 9.34 11.90
C ASN A 230 -0.89 8.40 10.76
N ILE A 231 -1.71 7.38 10.57
CA ILE A 231 -1.59 6.37 9.51
C ILE A 231 -2.77 6.53 8.57
N ILE A 232 -2.49 6.59 7.27
CA ILE A 232 -3.49 6.26 6.26
C ILE A 232 -3.15 4.90 5.67
N GLY A 233 -4.01 3.93 5.94
CA GLY A 233 -3.89 2.58 5.41
C GLY A 233 -4.80 2.39 4.19
N THR A 234 -4.37 1.58 3.23
CA THR A 234 -5.23 1.10 2.14
C THR A 234 -4.91 -0.33 1.77
N THR A 235 -5.94 -1.18 1.68
CA THR A 235 -5.83 -2.58 1.24
C THR A 235 -5.73 -2.72 -0.27
N LEU A 236 -5.95 -1.65 -1.02
CA LEU A 236 -5.85 -1.63 -2.48
C LEU A 236 -4.38 -1.56 -2.92
N GLY A 237 -4.09 -2.05 -4.12
CA GLY A 237 -2.76 -1.93 -4.74
C GLY A 237 -2.05 -3.25 -5.04
N HIS A 238 -2.79 -4.35 -5.21
CA HIS A 238 -2.19 -5.63 -5.62
C HIS A 238 -1.56 -5.53 -7.01
N ASN A 239 -2.35 -5.05 -7.98
CA ASN A 239 -2.01 -5.07 -9.39
C ASN A 239 -1.52 -3.72 -9.89
N GLU A 240 -0.68 -3.78 -10.93
CA GLU A 240 -0.26 -2.61 -11.69
C GLU A 240 -1.44 -1.81 -12.28
N SER A 241 -2.57 -2.47 -12.60
CA SER A 241 -3.78 -1.78 -13.04
C SER A 241 -4.40 -0.90 -11.96
N THR A 242 -4.37 -1.34 -10.69
CA THR A 242 -4.81 -0.49 -9.57
C THR A 242 -3.82 0.65 -9.35
N LEU A 243 -2.52 0.37 -9.35
CA LEU A 243 -1.49 1.40 -9.12
C LEU A 243 -1.47 2.48 -10.21
N LYS A 244 -1.95 2.15 -11.41
CA LYS A 244 -2.13 3.09 -12.53
C LYS A 244 -3.52 3.75 -12.61
N ASN A 245 -4.46 3.36 -11.76
CA ASN A 245 -5.79 3.97 -11.74
C ASN A 245 -5.68 5.41 -11.24
N ALA A 246 -6.23 6.38 -11.98
CA ALA A 246 -6.11 7.80 -11.67
C ALA A 246 -6.67 8.16 -10.28
N ASN A 247 -7.79 7.56 -9.86
CA ASN A 247 -8.34 7.80 -8.53
C ASN A 247 -7.45 7.20 -7.43
N PHE A 248 -6.85 6.01 -7.66
CA PHE A 248 -5.91 5.45 -6.69
C PHE A 248 -4.63 6.30 -6.56
N GLN A 249 -4.08 6.77 -7.69
CA GLN A 249 -2.92 7.66 -7.72
C GLN A 249 -3.18 8.99 -7.00
N CYS A 250 -4.32 9.61 -7.29
CA CYS A 250 -4.81 10.81 -6.62
C CYS A 250 -5.01 10.57 -5.12
N PHE A 251 -5.56 9.40 -4.72
CA PHE A 251 -5.73 9.03 -3.32
C PHE A 251 -4.40 8.95 -2.57
N LEU A 252 -3.37 8.33 -3.15
CA LEU A 252 -2.05 8.26 -2.52
C LEU A 252 -1.44 9.65 -2.30
N ALA A 253 -1.46 10.50 -3.32
CA ALA A 253 -0.92 11.86 -3.21
C ALA A 253 -1.69 12.70 -2.18
N ASN A 254 -3.03 12.67 -2.23
CA ASN A 254 -3.88 13.39 -1.27
C ASN A 254 -3.70 12.87 0.15
N SER A 255 -3.41 11.58 0.33
CA SER A 255 -3.11 11.00 1.64
C SER A 255 -1.83 11.60 2.24
N ILE A 256 -0.77 11.69 1.44
CA ILE A 256 0.51 12.31 1.86
C ILE A 256 0.28 13.79 2.22
N GLN A 257 -0.37 14.54 1.33
CA GLN A 257 -0.63 15.97 1.54
C GLN A 257 -1.50 16.22 2.77
N TYR A 258 -2.54 15.41 2.96
CA TYR A 258 -3.42 15.50 4.13
C TYR A 258 -2.65 15.27 5.43
N LEU A 259 -1.83 14.21 5.50
CA LEU A 259 -1.04 13.89 6.69
C LEU A 259 -0.02 14.98 7.05
N LEU A 260 0.49 15.70 6.05
CA LEU A 260 1.46 16.79 6.22
C LEU A 260 0.80 18.17 6.38
N GLY A 261 -0.53 18.26 6.31
CA GLY A 261 -1.27 19.52 6.36
C GLY A 261 -0.97 20.44 5.17
N LEU A 262 -0.70 19.85 4.00
CA LEU A 262 -0.53 20.54 2.72
C LEU A 262 -1.88 20.71 2.01
N GLU A 263 -1.90 21.57 0.99
CA GLU A 263 -3.07 21.71 0.13
C GLU A 263 -3.26 20.45 -0.72
N LEU A 264 -4.51 19.97 -0.81
CA LEU A 264 -4.85 18.78 -1.58
C LEU A 264 -4.90 19.10 -3.07
N THR A 265 -4.16 18.37 -3.90
CA THR A 265 -4.14 18.55 -5.35
C THR A 265 -5.12 17.60 -6.04
N THR A 266 -6.04 18.15 -6.83
CA THR A 266 -7.09 17.38 -7.54
C THR A 266 -6.71 17.00 -8.98
N SER A 267 -5.52 17.40 -9.43
CA SER A 267 -5.02 17.12 -10.77
C SER A 267 -3.50 17.00 -10.78
N ALA A 268 -2.99 16.07 -11.58
CA ALA A 268 -1.56 15.93 -11.81
C ALA A 268 -0.96 17.21 -12.41
N ASN A 269 0.20 17.61 -11.92
CA ASN A 269 1.02 18.68 -12.45
C ASN A 269 2.37 18.11 -12.97
N PRO A 270 2.57 18.04 -14.30
CA PRO A 270 3.79 17.47 -14.87
C PRO A 270 5.05 18.32 -14.65
N ALA A 271 4.95 19.49 -14.02
CA ALA A 271 6.08 20.38 -13.76
C ALA A 271 6.95 19.93 -12.55
N PHE A 272 6.48 18.99 -11.74
CA PHE A 272 7.26 18.48 -10.62
C PHE A 272 8.39 17.57 -11.12
N ALA A 273 9.60 17.80 -10.60
CA ALA A 273 10.75 16.96 -10.91
C ALA A 273 10.60 15.62 -10.19
N SER A 274 10.81 14.51 -10.90
CA SER A 274 10.86 13.19 -10.28
C SER A 274 12.21 12.98 -9.60
N SER A 275 12.21 12.85 -8.27
CA SER A 275 13.38 12.44 -7.49
C SER A 275 13.11 11.12 -6.78
N VAL A 276 13.87 10.09 -7.14
CA VAL A 276 13.80 8.75 -6.54
C VAL A 276 15.21 8.20 -6.35
N ASN A 277 15.62 7.95 -5.10
CA ASN A 277 16.95 7.45 -4.78
C ASN A 277 16.87 6.09 -4.09
N LEU A 278 17.46 5.07 -4.72
CA LEU A 278 17.57 3.75 -4.09
C LEU A 278 18.73 3.75 -3.09
N LEU A 279 18.44 3.57 -1.81
CA LEU A 279 19.45 3.58 -0.76
C LEU A 279 20.05 2.19 -0.49
N SER A 280 19.30 1.12 -0.75
CA SER A 280 19.79 -0.26 -0.61
C SER A 280 20.79 -0.58 -1.71
N LYS A 281 21.92 -1.20 -1.34
CA LYS A 281 22.99 -1.57 -2.28
C LYS A 281 22.84 -3.01 -2.74
N GLY A 282 23.15 -3.29 -4.01
CA GLY A 282 23.23 -4.66 -4.53
C GLY A 282 21.91 -5.42 -4.47
N VAL A 283 20.77 -4.74 -4.62
CA VAL A 283 19.45 -5.38 -4.57
C VAL A 283 19.29 -6.38 -5.71
N ILE A 284 19.03 -7.64 -5.36
CA ILE A 284 18.74 -8.73 -6.32
C ILE A 284 17.28 -9.15 -6.15
N TYR A 285 16.46 -8.80 -7.14
CA TYR A 285 15.06 -9.22 -7.21
C TYR A 285 14.96 -10.68 -7.66
N PRO A 286 14.09 -11.50 -7.03
CA PRO A 286 13.92 -12.87 -7.44
C PRO A 286 13.21 -12.97 -8.80
N ASP A 287 13.69 -13.86 -9.65
CA ASP A 287 13.01 -14.18 -10.90
C ASP A 287 11.79 -15.09 -10.66
N GLN A 288 11.05 -15.39 -11.73
CA GLN A 288 9.83 -16.20 -11.62
C GLN A 288 10.09 -17.63 -11.14
N GLN A 289 11.23 -18.22 -11.47
CA GLN A 289 11.59 -19.57 -11.06
C GLN A 289 11.96 -19.61 -9.57
N GLU A 290 12.75 -18.64 -9.12
CA GLU A 290 13.10 -18.47 -7.71
C GLU A 290 11.85 -18.21 -6.86
N LYS A 291 10.96 -17.29 -7.30
CA LYS A 291 9.67 -17.04 -6.64
C LYS A 291 8.85 -18.32 -6.54
N LYS A 292 8.71 -19.07 -7.64
CA LYS A 292 7.97 -20.33 -7.66
C LYS A 292 8.55 -21.35 -6.68
N CYS A 293 9.88 -21.49 -6.64
CA CYS A 293 10.57 -22.39 -5.71
C CYS A 293 10.28 -22.00 -4.25
N VAL A 294 10.49 -20.74 -3.90
CA VAL A 294 10.32 -20.26 -2.53
C VAL A 294 8.87 -20.36 -2.07
N ILE A 295 7.92 -19.90 -2.89
CA ILE A 295 6.48 -19.93 -2.55
C ILE A 295 6.00 -21.38 -2.40
N HIS A 296 6.36 -22.26 -3.34
CA HIS A 296 5.98 -23.67 -3.26
C HIS A 296 6.48 -24.31 -1.96
N ASN A 297 7.76 -24.14 -1.64
CA ASN A 297 8.36 -24.77 -0.46
C ASN A 297 7.85 -24.16 0.84
N MET A 298 7.58 -22.85 0.88
CA MET A 298 6.92 -22.20 2.02
C MET A 298 5.60 -22.89 2.37
N PHE A 299 4.71 -23.07 1.38
CA PHE A 299 3.41 -23.70 1.60
C PHE A 299 3.51 -25.21 1.79
N SER A 300 4.41 -25.90 1.09
CA SER A 300 4.56 -27.36 1.20
C SER A 300 5.07 -27.76 2.59
N ILE A 301 6.20 -27.19 3.02
CA ILE A 301 6.82 -27.46 4.32
C ILE A 301 5.85 -27.08 5.44
N GLY A 302 5.25 -25.89 5.35
CA GLY A 302 4.27 -25.42 6.31
C GLY A 302 3.04 -26.33 6.39
N GLY A 303 2.47 -26.68 5.23
CA GLY A 303 1.30 -27.54 5.13
C GLY A 303 1.52 -28.95 5.67
N GLU A 304 2.69 -29.53 5.46
CA GLU A 304 3.04 -30.84 6.01
C GLU A 304 3.13 -30.83 7.54
N LYS A 305 3.74 -29.78 8.13
CA LYS A 305 3.79 -29.63 9.59
C LYS A 305 2.39 -29.52 10.20
N VAL A 306 1.52 -28.70 9.60
CA VAL A 306 0.11 -28.58 10.05
C VAL A 306 -0.63 -29.91 9.92
N LYS A 307 -0.50 -30.62 8.80
CA LYS A 307 -1.14 -31.94 8.61
C LYS A 307 -0.67 -32.95 9.66
N SER A 308 0.63 -32.97 9.96
CA SER A 308 1.21 -33.85 10.99
C SER A 308 0.69 -33.52 12.39
N CYS A 309 0.59 -32.23 12.73
CA CYS A 309 -0.03 -31.78 13.97
C CYS A 309 -1.49 -32.23 14.07
N VAL A 310 -2.29 -32.01 13.01
CA VAL A 310 -3.71 -32.40 13.01
C VAL A 310 -3.87 -33.91 13.18
N ALA A 311 -3.08 -34.71 12.46
CA ALA A 311 -3.16 -36.17 12.53
C ALA A 311 -2.76 -36.72 13.90
N SER A 312 -1.87 -36.03 14.63
CA SER A 312 -1.39 -36.49 15.94
C SER A 312 -2.21 -35.98 17.12
N GLN A 313 -2.77 -34.77 17.03
CA GLN A 313 -3.37 -34.08 18.18
C GLN A 313 -4.89 -33.94 18.10
N CYS A 314 -5.46 -33.86 16.89
CA CYS A 314 -6.87 -33.54 16.70
C CYS A 314 -7.75 -34.80 16.62
N THR A 315 -7.84 -35.54 17.74
CA THR A 315 -8.60 -36.79 17.84
C THR A 315 -10.10 -36.59 18.09
N ASP A 316 -10.49 -35.45 18.65
CA ASP A 316 -11.89 -35.09 18.90
C ASP A 316 -12.51 -34.41 17.66
N SER A 317 -13.33 -35.18 16.93
CA SER A 317 -14.04 -34.69 15.74
C SER A 317 -14.90 -33.45 15.99
N SER A 318 -15.42 -33.25 17.22
CA SER A 318 -16.25 -32.09 17.56
C SER A 318 -15.44 -30.79 17.67
N LYS A 319 -14.11 -30.90 17.83
CA LYS A 319 -13.18 -29.76 17.97
C LYS A 319 -12.16 -29.68 16.83
N ILE A 320 -12.35 -30.45 15.76
CA ILE A 320 -11.37 -30.55 14.66
C ILE A 320 -11.00 -29.17 14.08
N ALA A 321 -11.97 -28.26 13.94
CA ALA A 321 -11.73 -26.92 13.41
C ALA A 321 -10.86 -26.07 14.34
N GLN A 322 -11.16 -26.06 15.65
CA GLN A 322 -10.39 -25.33 16.65
C GLN A 322 -8.98 -25.90 16.76
N CYS A 323 -8.84 -27.23 16.80
CA CYS A 323 -7.54 -27.89 16.85
C CYS A 323 -6.72 -27.65 15.58
N THR A 324 -7.35 -27.66 14.40
CA THR A 324 -6.69 -27.33 13.13
C THR A 324 -6.16 -25.90 13.14
N ALA A 325 -6.97 -24.94 13.63
CA ALA A 325 -6.54 -23.55 13.77
C ALA A 325 -5.34 -23.42 14.73
N GLN A 326 -5.35 -24.14 15.85
CA GLN A 326 -4.21 -24.17 16.77
C GLN A 326 -2.97 -24.76 16.09
N CYS A 327 -3.10 -25.88 15.39
CA CYS A 327 -2.00 -26.47 14.63
C CYS A 327 -1.39 -25.51 13.59
N GLN A 328 -2.20 -24.66 12.97
CA GLN A 328 -1.71 -23.62 12.04
C GLN A 328 -0.93 -22.52 12.76
N GLN A 329 -1.34 -22.12 13.96
CA GLN A 329 -0.62 -21.15 14.78
C GLN A 329 0.71 -21.73 15.27
N ASP A 330 0.70 -22.97 15.74
CA ASP A 330 1.87 -23.64 16.31
C ASP A 330 2.89 -24.06 15.24
N ASN A 331 2.46 -24.20 13.98
CA ASN A 331 3.29 -24.64 12.86
C ASN A 331 3.27 -23.63 11.72
N PRO A 332 3.79 -22.42 11.97
CA PRO A 332 3.65 -21.36 11.02
C PRO A 332 4.62 -21.58 9.84
N TRP A 333 4.27 -21.07 8.67
CA TRP A 333 5.07 -21.32 7.46
C TRP A 333 6.50 -20.75 7.59
N PRO A 334 7.50 -21.37 6.92
CA PRO A 334 8.85 -20.80 6.86
C PRO A 334 8.83 -19.35 6.33
N VAL A 335 9.81 -18.56 6.77
CA VAL A 335 10.01 -17.22 6.22
C VAL A 335 10.51 -17.38 4.77
N PRO A 336 9.88 -16.76 3.76
CA PRO A 336 10.31 -16.90 2.36
C PRO A 336 11.81 -16.64 2.15
N GLU A 337 12.35 -15.61 2.79
CA GLU A 337 13.76 -15.22 2.71
C GLU A 337 14.70 -16.34 3.19
N SER A 338 14.29 -17.17 4.16
CA SER A 338 15.12 -18.28 4.66
C SER A 338 15.17 -19.48 3.72
N LEU A 339 14.31 -19.53 2.70
CA LEU A 339 14.29 -20.61 1.70
C LEU A 339 15.08 -20.27 0.44
N ARG A 340 15.46 -18.99 0.28
CA ARG A 340 16.04 -18.45 -0.93
C ARG A 340 17.32 -19.17 -1.34
N GLU A 341 18.30 -19.26 -0.43
CA GLU A 341 19.61 -19.87 -0.69
C GLU A 341 19.48 -21.34 -1.11
N ALA A 342 18.63 -22.12 -0.41
CA ALA A 342 18.38 -23.51 -0.74
C ALA A 342 17.75 -23.68 -2.13
N CYS A 343 16.86 -22.76 -2.54
CA CYS A 343 16.33 -22.72 -3.90
C CYS A 343 17.40 -22.37 -4.94
N GLN A 344 18.28 -21.40 -4.66
CA GLN A 344 19.38 -21.01 -5.56
C GLN A 344 20.41 -22.13 -5.73
N ASN A 345 20.67 -22.89 -4.67
CA ASN A 345 21.60 -24.02 -4.67
C ASN A 345 20.97 -25.33 -5.20
N ASN A 346 19.70 -25.32 -5.61
CA ASN A 346 18.92 -26.49 -6.03
C ASN A 346 18.75 -27.58 -4.94
N GLU A 347 18.87 -27.22 -3.67
CA GLU A 347 18.56 -28.08 -2.53
C GLU A 347 17.05 -28.20 -2.33
N LEU A 348 16.32 -27.11 -2.65
CA LEU A 348 14.87 -27.08 -2.79
C LEU A 348 14.50 -26.86 -4.24
N THR A 349 13.38 -27.47 -4.66
CA THR A 349 12.83 -27.31 -6.01
C THR A 349 11.33 -27.11 -5.94
N ALA A 350 10.73 -26.64 -7.04
CA ALA A 350 9.29 -26.65 -7.22
C ALA A 350 8.94 -27.48 -8.45
N PRO A 351 7.76 -28.15 -8.46
CA PRO A 351 7.23 -28.80 -9.65
C PRO A 351 7.19 -27.84 -10.84
N ASN A 352 7.40 -28.36 -12.04
CA ASN A 352 7.28 -27.60 -13.29
C ASN A 352 5.85 -27.15 -13.58
#